data_AF-A0A834VXV2-F1
#
_entry.id   AF-A0A834VXV2-F1
#
_cell.length_a   1.000
_cell.length_b   1.000
_cell.length_c   1.000
_cell.angle_alpha   90.00
_cell.angle_beta   90.00
_cell.angle_gamma   90.00
#
_symmetry.space_group_name_H-M   'P 1'
#
loop_
_entity.id
_entity.type
_entity.pdbx_description
1 polymer ?
#
loop_
_entity_poly.entity_id
_entity_poly.type
_entity_poly.pdbx_seq_one_letter_code
_entity_poly.pdbx_strand_id
1 'polypeptide(L)'
;MATIVHNMKAYCVGRELVEKLKKAIDRGNQAYKDGDLSKAEDFYTLGINSVPPSERPGCWIKPLLQCYSNRRTTRMGFGRIREALGDCLMAAALDP
;
A
#
# COMPACT_ATOMS: atom_id res chain seq x y z
N MET A 1 1.57 20.78 -26.03
CA MET A 1 2.72 19.90 -25.65
C MET A 1 2.90 19.75 -24.13
N ALA A 2 2.80 20.81 -23.32
CA ALA A 2 3.00 20.74 -21.86
C ALA A 2 2.08 19.75 -21.11
N THR A 3 0.82 19.59 -21.55
CA THR A 3 -0.16 18.66 -20.93
C THR A 3 0.17 17.19 -21.17
N ILE A 4 0.72 16.84 -22.33
CA ILE A 4 1.08 15.46 -22.69
C ILE A 4 2.31 15.01 -21.89
N VAL A 5 3.29 15.89 -21.72
CA VAL A 5 4.52 15.59 -20.94
C VAL A 5 4.20 15.45 -19.44
N HIS A 6 3.29 16.28 -18.89
CA HIS A 6 2.81 16.13 -17.51
C HIS A 6 2.09 14.81 -17.29
N ASN A 7 1.19 14.41 -18.21
CA ASN A 7 0.49 13.13 -18.13
C ASN A 7 1.46 11.93 -18.25
N MET A 8 2.47 12.02 -19.13
CA MET A 8 3.47 10.96 -19.28
C MET A 8 4.33 10.80 -18.01
N LYS A 9 4.75 11.91 -17.39
CA LYS A 9 5.49 11.88 -16.11
C LYS A 9 4.65 11.26 -14.99
N ALA A 10 3.38 11.66 -14.84
CA ALA A 10 2.48 11.08 -13.86
C ALA A 10 2.26 9.57 -14.09
N TYR A 11 2.16 9.15 -15.36
CA TYR A 11 2.03 7.73 -15.71
C TYR A 11 3.29 6.91 -15.38
N CYS A 12 4.48 7.47 -15.60
CA CYS A 12 5.74 6.84 -15.22
C CYS A 12 5.89 6.72 -13.69
N VAL A 13 5.60 7.78 -12.94
CA VAL A 13 5.60 7.77 -11.47
C VAL A 13 4.60 6.73 -10.94
N GLY A 14 3.40 6.67 -11.52
CA GLY A 14 2.39 5.69 -11.13
C GLY A 14 2.87 4.23 -11.27
N ARG A 15 3.63 3.91 -12.32
CA ARG A 15 4.22 2.57 -12.50
C ARG A 15 5.32 2.25 -11.48
N GLU A 16 6.17 3.22 -11.14
CA GLU A 16 7.19 3.03 -10.11
C GLU A 16 6.56 2.73 -8.74
N LEU A 17 5.47 3.43 -8.40
CA LEU A 17 4.72 3.18 -7.17
C LEU A 17 4.09 1.79 -7.16
N VAL A 18 3.52 1.33 -8.28
CA VAL A 18 2.99 -0.03 -8.42
C VAL A 18 4.07 -1.08 -8.09
N GLU A 19 5.27 -0.92 -8.64
CA GLU A 19 6.36 -1.87 -8.39
C GLU A 19 6.84 -1.85 -6.93
N LYS A 20 6.95 -0.66 -6.32
CA LYS A 20 7.28 -0.53 -4.89
C LYS A 20 6.24 -1.22 -4.00
N LEU A 21 4.96 -1.00 -4.29
CA LEU A 21 3.86 -1.62 -3.55
C LEU A 21 3.84 -3.13 -3.71
N LYS A 22 3.95 -3.65 -4.95
CA LYS A 22 4.01 -5.10 -5.19
C LYS A 22 5.17 -5.76 -4.45
N LYS A 23 6.35 -5.17 -4.50
CA LYS A 23 7.52 -5.68 -3.79
C LYS A 23 7.33 -5.70 -2.28
N ALA A 24 6.67 -4.67 -1.72
CA ALA A 24 6.30 -4.64 -0.32
C ALA A 24 5.27 -5.73 0.01
N ILE A 25 4.26 -5.93 -0.83
CA ILE A 25 3.24 -6.98 -0.68
C ILE A 25 3.88 -8.36 -0.68
N ASP A 26 4.74 -8.66 -1.65
CA ASP A 26 5.36 -9.98 -1.78
C ASP A 26 6.24 -10.31 -0.57
N ARG A 27 7.06 -9.34 -0.14
CA ARG A 27 7.93 -9.50 1.04
C ARG A 27 7.11 -9.60 2.34
N GLY A 28 6.06 -8.80 2.48
CA GLY A 28 5.16 -8.85 3.61
C GLY A 28 4.41 -10.18 3.68
N ASN A 29 3.91 -10.68 2.54
CA ASN A 29 3.23 -11.97 2.45
C ASN A 29 4.18 -13.12 2.81
N GLN A 30 5.44 -13.05 2.38
CA GLN A 30 6.43 -14.05 2.75
C GLN A 30 6.70 -14.04 4.25
N ALA A 31 6.98 -12.87 4.85
CA ALA A 31 7.18 -12.75 6.29
C ALA A 31 5.95 -13.23 7.10
N TYR A 32 4.74 -12.92 6.61
CA TYR A 32 3.50 -13.38 7.22
C TYR A 32 3.40 -14.92 7.20
N LYS A 33 3.70 -15.56 6.07
CA LYS A 33 3.72 -17.03 5.93
C LYS A 33 4.76 -17.67 6.85
N ASP A 34 5.89 -16.99 7.05
CA ASP A 34 6.95 -17.42 7.96
C ASP A 34 6.59 -17.19 9.44
N GLY A 35 5.44 -16.58 9.74
CA GLY A 35 4.96 -16.27 11.09
C GLY A 35 5.52 -14.99 11.70
N ASP A 36 6.39 -14.28 10.98
CA ASP A 36 6.97 -13.00 11.41
C ASP A 36 6.03 -11.84 11.08
N LEU A 37 4.97 -11.71 11.89
CA LEU A 37 3.96 -10.67 11.73
C LEU A 37 4.54 -9.26 11.88
N SER A 38 5.60 -9.08 12.67
CA SER A 38 6.20 -7.74 12.87
C SER A 38 6.86 -7.28 11.58
N LYS A 39 7.67 -8.16 10.98
CA LYS A 39 8.34 -7.87 9.71
C LYS A 39 7.35 -7.76 8.56
N ALA A 40 6.25 -8.52 8.58
CA ALA A 40 5.17 -8.34 7.64
C ALA A 40 4.55 -6.94 7.73
N GLU A 41 4.23 -6.47 8.94
CA GLU A 41 3.70 -5.12 9.18
C GLU A 41 4.66 -4.02 8.69
N ASP A 42 5.96 -4.19 8.91
CA ASP A 42 6.99 -3.25 8.45
C ASP A 42 7.03 -3.15 6.92
N PHE A 43 7.01 -4.29 6.22
CA PHE A 43 7.00 -4.27 4.75
C PHE A 43 5.76 -3.59 4.19
N TYR A 44 4.56 -3.89 4.70
CA TYR A 44 3.34 -3.21 4.24
C TYR A 44 3.38 -1.72 4.54
N THR A 45 3.94 -1.31 5.69
CA THR A 45 4.09 0.10 6.05
C THR A 45 5.06 0.83 5.13
N LEU A 46 6.18 0.22 4.77
CA LEU A 46 7.10 0.77 3.77
C LEU A 46 6.43 0.94 2.40
N GLY A 47 5.60 -0.03 1.99
CA GLY A 47 4.80 0.07 0.78
C GLY A 47 3.84 1.27 0.81
N ILE A 48 3.06 1.40 1.88
CA ILE A 48 2.09 2.50 2.07
C ILE A 48 2.78 3.86 2.07
N ASN A 49 3.88 3.99 2.83
CA ASN A 49 4.64 5.25 2.94
C ASN A 49 5.36 5.62 1.63
N SER A 50 5.47 4.71 0.67
CA SER A 50 6.07 5.03 -0.63
C SER A 50 5.15 5.88 -1.53
N VAL A 51 3.85 5.93 -1.23
CA VAL A 51 2.86 6.72 -1.98
C VAL A 51 2.74 8.13 -1.38
N PRO A 52 3.10 9.19 -2.12
CA PRO A 52 2.95 10.55 -1.63
C PRO A 52 1.47 10.92 -1.43
N PRO A 53 1.09 11.64 -0.37
CA PRO A 53 -0.29 12.10 -0.16
C PRO A 53 -0.82 13.02 -1.28
N SER A 54 0.08 13.71 -1.99
CA SER A 54 -0.24 14.59 -3.11
C SER A 54 -0.43 13.86 -4.44
N GLU A 55 -0.11 12.56 -4.50
CA GLU A 55 -0.17 11.80 -5.74
C GLU A 55 -1.62 11.57 -6.16
N ARG A 56 -1.92 11.78 -7.44
CA ARG A 56 -3.27 11.58 -7.93
C ARG A 56 -3.59 10.09 -8.00
N PRO A 57 -4.75 9.64 -7.54
CA PRO A 57 -5.15 8.25 -7.60
C PRO A 57 -4.98 7.68 -9.03
N GLY A 58 -4.39 6.49 -9.14
CA GLY A 58 -4.07 5.87 -10.43
C GLY A 58 -3.92 4.36 -10.36
N CYS A 59 -3.07 3.79 -11.22
CA CYS A 59 -2.87 2.34 -11.31
C CYS A 59 -2.34 1.68 -10.02
N TRP A 60 -1.79 2.48 -9.11
CA TRP A 60 -1.28 2.05 -7.80
C TRP A 60 -2.35 1.93 -6.71
N ILE A 61 -3.60 2.37 -6.93
CA ILE A 61 -4.67 2.26 -5.92
C ILE A 61 -4.91 0.79 -5.54
N LYS A 62 -5.06 -0.09 -6.54
CA LYS A 62 -5.33 -1.52 -6.30
C LYS A 62 -4.27 -2.19 -5.41
N PRO A 63 -2.97 -2.12 -5.71
CA PRO A 63 -1.97 -2.68 -4.81
C PRO A 63 -1.89 -1.93 -3.46
N LEU A 64 -2.19 -0.62 -3.40
CA LEU A 64 -2.25 0.10 -2.13
C LEU A 64 -3.38 -0.40 -1.21
N LEU A 65 -4.57 -0.63 -1.75
CA LEU A 65 -5.69 -1.24 -1.04
C LEU A 65 -5.33 -2.62 -0.47
N GLN A 66 -4.60 -3.41 -1.25
CA GLN A 66 -4.10 -4.71 -0.83
C GLN A 66 -3.08 -4.58 0.32
N CYS A 67 -2.15 -3.62 0.25
CA CYS A 67 -1.23 -3.32 1.37
C CYS A 67 -2.00 -2.99 2.67
N TYR A 68 -3.00 -2.10 2.61
CA TYR A 68 -3.82 -1.77 3.78
C TYR A 68 -4.55 -3.00 4.33
N SER A 69 -5.15 -3.81 3.46
CA SER A 69 -5.88 -5.02 3.84
C SER A 69 -4.99 -6.06 4.51
N ASN A 70 -3.76 -6.24 4.00
CA ASN A 70 -2.80 -7.18 4.57
C ASN A 70 -2.23 -6.68 5.90
N ARG A 71 -1.93 -5.37 6.01
CA ARG A 71 -1.49 -4.77 7.27
C ARG A 71 -2.58 -4.84 8.35
N ARG A 72 -3.84 -4.61 7.96
CA ARG A 72 -5.02 -4.80 8.82
C ARG A 72 -5.06 -6.21 9.41
N THR A 73 -5.00 -7.25 8.56
CA THR A 73 -5.02 -8.65 9.02
C THR A 73 -3.85 -8.95 9.96
N THR A 74 -2.66 -8.42 9.64
CA THR A 74 -1.46 -8.57 10.49
C THR A 74 -1.66 -7.94 11.87
N ARG A 75 -2.18 -6.70 11.92
CA ARG A 75 -2.50 -6.00 13.17
C ARG A 75 -3.61 -6.66 13.98
N MET A 76 -4.62 -7.21 13.31
CA MET A 76 -5.64 -8.03 13.97
C MET A 76 -5.01 -9.26 14.63
N GLY A 77 -4.01 -9.89 13.99
CA GLY A 77 -3.23 -10.98 14.57
C GLY A 77 -2.48 -10.61 15.85
N PHE A 78 -2.11 -9.33 16.02
CA PHE A 78 -1.53 -8.79 17.26
C PHE A 78 -2.58 -8.35 18.30
N GLY A 79 -3.87 -8.43 18.00
CA GLY A 79 -4.92 -7.84 18.83
C GLY A 79 -4.98 -6.30 18.76
N ARG A 80 -4.26 -5.68 17.81
CA ARG A 80 -4.22 -4.22 17.58
C ARG A 80 -5.41 -3.75 16.74
N ILE A 81 -6.61 -3.91 17.29
CA ILE A 81 -7.87 -3.69 16.56
C ILE A 81 -8.05 -2.21 16.16
N ARG A 82 -7.61 -1.26 16.98
CA ARG A 82 -7.74 0.17 16.69
C ARG A 82 -6.93 0.57 15.46
N GLU A 83 -5.70 0.08 15.36
CA GLU A 83 -4.81 0.32 14.23
C GLU A 83 -5.33 -0.38 12.97
N ALA A 84 -5.87 -1.60 13.11
CA ALA A 84 -6.52 -2.31 12.01
C ALA A 84 -7.76 -1.56 11.47
N LEU A 85 -8.55 -0.93 12.35
CA LEU A 85 -9.67 -0.08 11.91
C LEU A 85 -9.18 1.14 11.12
N GLY A 86 -8.05 1.73 11.53
CA GLY A 86 -7.38 2.79 10.75
C GLY A 86 -7.07 2.35 9.32
N ASP A 87 -6.58 1.11 9.13
CA ASP A 87 -6.34 0.57 7.80
C ASP A 87 -7.65 0.38 6.99
N CYS A 88 -8.75 -0.02 7.62
CA CYS A 88 -10.06 -0.10 6.96
C CYS A 88 -10.56 1.28 6.49
N LEU A 89 -10.40 2.32 7.32
CA LEU A 89 -10.82 3.68 6.98
C LEU A 89 -10.01 4.23 5.80
N MET A 90 -8.69 3.99 5.80
CA MET A 90 -7.84 4.38 4.68
C MET A 90 -8.20 3.63 3.39
N ALA A 91 -8.54 2.34 3.48
CA ALA A 91 -8.98 1.57 2.33
C ALA A 91 -10.33 2.07 1.78
N ALA A 92 -11.31 2.33 2.64
CA ALA A 92 -12.61 2.87 2.25
C ALA A 92 -12.51 4.26 1.60
N ALA A 93 -11.56 5.09 2.04
CA ALA A 93 -11.32 6.40 1.43
C ALA A 93 -10.75 6.32 -0.02
N LEU A 94 -10.17 5.17 -0.39
CA LEU A 94 -9.56 4.94 -1.70
C LEU A 94 -10.51 4.24 -2.70
N ASP A 95 -11.53 3.54 -2.20
CA ASP A 95 -12.58 2.86 -2.96
C ASP A 95 -13.94 3.07 -2.25
N PRO A 96 -14.59 4.23 -2.47
CA PRO A 96 -15.81 4.61 -1.76
C PRO A 96 -17.05 3.81 -2.13
#